data_AF-A0A9D5G0Z2-F1
#
_entry.id   AF-A0A9D5G0Z2-F1
#
_cell.length_a   1.000
_cell.length_b   1.000
_cell.length_c   1.000
_cell.angle_alpha   90.00
_cell.angle_beta   90.00
_cell.angle_gamma   90.00
#
_symmetry.space_group_name_H-M   'P 1'
#
loop_
_entity.id
_entity.type
_entity.pdbx_description
1 polymer ?
#
loop_
_entity_poly.entity_id
_entity_poly.type
_entity_poly.pdbx_seq_one_letter_code
_entity_poly.pdbx_strand_id
1 'polypeptide(L)'
;MMKKLDLLHRLVYLDRDYVAGVYEAATGTPAMTQITKTEGKKAGAAIPVFSAEISAGETRTFSLSSAAMLKEILPKLEGIPYVPSRGVQVGQRSVVGWVEGDMSVFMVNLRRREPPETHEKVVASEKYFGIHQVDGLKLALLATPEYFTSGLDSFIRLYETVLGAHKLRVRALVRAYPASTDFKEGIVVPLVIIESDERG
;
A
#
# COMPACT_ATOMS: atom_id res chain seq x y z
N MET A 1 17.50 -13.02 13.89
CA MET A 1 17.68 -13.04 12.41
C MET A 1 16.62 -13.96 11.81
N MET A 2 15.70 -13.42 11.01
CA MET A 2 14.59 -14.19 10.43
C MET A 2 15.10 -15.12 9.33
N LYS A 3 14.66 -16.39 9.30
CA LYS A 3 15.07 -17.37 8.27
C LYS A 3 14.42 -17.01 6.92
N LYS A 4 15.07 -17.35 5.80
CA LYS A 4 14.62 -16.97 4.42
C LYS A 4 13.20 -17.46 4.11
N LEU A 5 12.88 -18.68 4.52
CA LEU A 5 11.57 -19.28 4.29
C LEU A 5 10.49 -18.64 5.18
N ASP A 6 10.88 -18.19 6.37
CA ASP A 6 9.98 -17.54 7.32
C ASP A 6 9.50 -16.17 6.82
N LEU A 7 10.43 -15.33 6.32
CA LEU A 7 10.07 -14.05 5.70
C LEU A 7 9.11 -14.23 4.52
N LEU A 8 9.34 -15.23 3.67
CA LEU A 8 8.49 -15.49 2.50
C LEU A 8 7.08 -15.91 2.89
N HIS A 9 6.93 -16.75 3.91
CA HIS A 9 5.63 -17.21 4.38
C HIS A 9 4.83 -16.11 5.08
N ARG A 10 5.52 -15.18 5.72
CA ARG A 10 4.91 -14.07 6.49
C ARG A 10 4.75 -12.80 5.69
N LEU A 11 5.34 -12.71 4.50
CA LEU A 11 5.19 -11.52 3.65
C LEU A 11 3.73 -11.42 3.20
N VAL A 12 3.08 -10.30 3.52
CA VAL A 12 1.67 -10.01 3.20
C VAL A 12 1.57 -9.05 2.03
N TYR A 13 2.45 -8.05 1.98
CA TYR A 13 2.45 -7.00 0.98
C TYR A 13 3.88 -6.55 0.68
N LEU A 14 4.19 -6.34 -0.59
CA LEU A 14 5.51 -5.88 -1.02
C LEU A 14 5.41 -4.89 -2.18
N ASP A 15 5.62 -3.61 -1.89
CA ASP A 15 5.88 -2.61 -2.92
C ASP A 15 7.26 -2.87 -3.53
N ARG A 16 7.24 -3.41 -4.75
CA ARG A 16 8.45 -3.84 -5.46
C ARG A 16 9.30 -2.64 -5.90
N ASP A 17 8.68 -1.53 -6.23
CA ASP A 17 9.38 -0.33 -6.70
C ASP A 17 10.06 0.37 -5.53
N TYR A 18 9.38 0.46 -4.39
CA TYR A 18 9.97 0.97 -3.16
C TYR A 18 11.17 0.10 -2.73
N VAL A 19 11.00 -1.23 -2.67
CA VAL A 19 12.07 -2.13 -2.24
C VAL A 19 13.25 -2.11 -3.20
N ALA A 20 13.01 -2.07 -4.51
CA ALA A 20 14.08 -1.93 -5.50
C ALA A 20 14.85 -0.61 -5.30
N GLY A 21 14.15 0.52 -5.15
CA GLY A 21 14.78 1.82 -4.95
C GLY A 21 15.60 1.89 -3.65
N VAL A 22 15.08 1.33 -2.55
CA VAL A 22 15.85 1.25 -1.29
C VAL A 22 17.05 0.32 -1.44
N TYR A 23 16.91 -0.80 -2.14
CA TYR A 23 18.02 -1.73 -2.39
C TYR A 23 19.16 -1.06 -3.18
N GLU A 24 18.86 -0.35 -4.25
CA GLU A 24 19.86 0.42 -5.01
C GLU A 24 20.56 1.44 -4.11
N ALA A 25 19.80 2.26 -3.39
CA ALA A 25 20.35 3.29 -2.51
C ALA A 25 21.19 2.70 -1.37
N ALA A 26 20.78 1.55 -0.83
CA ALA A 26 21.44 0.90 0.29
C ALA A 26 22.71 0.16 -0.11
N THR A 27 22.74 -0.46 -1.28
CA THR A 27 23.85 -1.35 -1.71
C THR A 27 24.77 -0.69 -2.72
N GLY A 28 24.34 0.39 -3.36
CA GLY A 28 25.01 0.99 -4.51
C GLY A 28 24.94 0.14 -5.78
N THR A 29 24.15 -0.95 -5.79
CA THR A 29 23.98 -1.82 -6.96
C THR A 29 22.85 -1.30 -7.83
N PRO A 30 23.13 -0.71 -9.01
CA PRO A 30 22.08 -0.18 -9.89
C PRO A 30 21.33 -1.31 -10.60
N ALA A 31 20.06 -1.06 -10.93
CA ALA A 31 19.30 -1.86 -11.88
C ALA A 31 19.92 -1.76 -13.28
N MET A 32 19.76 -2.81 -14.07
CA MET A 32 19.83 -2.68 -15.51
C MET A 32 18.56 -1.98 -16.00
N THR A 33 18.70 -0.80 -16.60
CA THR A 33 17.58 0.00 -17.09
C THR A 33 17.43 -0.14 -18.60
N GLN A 34 16.22 -0.45 -19.07
CA GLN A 34 15.85 -0.40 -20.48
C GLN A 34 14.73 0.61 -20.68
N ILE A 35 14.99 1.67 -21.45
CA ILE A 35 13.98 2.67 -21.80
C ILE A 35 13.27 2.20 -23.07
N THR A 36 11.99 1.88 -22.94
CA THR A 36 11.13 1.55 -24.08
C THR A 36 10.32 2.77 -24.47
N LYS A 37 10.51 3.26 -25.69
CA LYS A 37 9.68 4.32 -26.26
C LYS A 37 8.58 3.67 -27.09
N THR A 38 7.33 3.91 -26.72
CA THR A 38 6.16 3.44 -27.46
C THR A 38 5.53 4.63 -28.17
N GLU A 39 5.60 4.64 -29.50
CA GLU A 39 4.89 5.61 -30.33
C GLU A 39 3.51 5.04 -30.67
N GLY A 40 2.45 5.63 -30.11
CA GLY A 40 1.07 5.24 -30.40
C GLY A 40 0.63 5.71 -31.78
N LYS A 41 0.53 4.80 -32.76
CA LYS A 41 -0.06 5.08 -34.08
C LYS A 41 -1.57 4.79 -34.01
N LYS A 42 -2.41 5.81 -33.80
CA LYS A 42 -3.88 5.65 -33.96
C LYS A 42 -4.21 5.42 -35.43
N ALA A 43 -4.65 4.21 -35.76
CA ALA A 43 -5.28 3.89 -37.04
C ALA A 43 -6.77 4.26 -36.96
N GLY A 44 -7.14 5.46 -37.39
CA GLY A 44 -8.53 5.92 -37.44
C GLY A 44 -8.59 7.43 -37.65
N ALA A 45 -9.42 7.86 -38.59
CA ALA A 45 -9.34 9.16 -39.26
C ALA A 45 -9.35 10.42 -38.35
N ALA A 46 -8.35 11.27 -38.61
CA ALA A 46 -8.31 12.74 -38.55
C ALA A 46 -8.66 13.51 -37.25
N ILE A 47 -7.62 14.05 -36.59
CA ILE A 47 -7.34 15.51 -36.49
C ILE A 47 -5.81 15.71 -36.57
N PRO A 48 -5.27 16.53 -37.51
CA PRO A 48 -3.82 16.68 -37.72
C PRO A 48 -3.20 17.81 -36.89
N VAL A 49 -3.50 17.90 -35.59
CA VAL A 49 -2.76 18.78 -34.66
C VAL A 49 -2.84 18.15 -33.26
N PHE A 50 -1.69 17.78 -32.68
CA PHE A 50 -1.51 17.27 -31.31
C PHE A 50 -2.19 15.93 -30.95
N SER A 51 -1.53 14.80 -31.24
CA SER A 51 -1.46 13.67 -30.29
C SER A 51 -0.46 12.61 -30.77
N ALA A 52 0.82 12.94 -30.80
CA ALA A 52 1.83 11.89 -30.60
C ALA A 52 1.95 11.73 -29.08
N GLU A 53 1.13 10.86 -28.48
CA GLU A 53 1.38 10.39 -27.12
C GLU A 53 2.60 9.48 -27.18
N ILE A 54 3.79 10.07 -27.09
CA ILE A 54 5.03 9.34 -26.87
C ILE A 54 5.02 8.97 -25.40
N SER A 55 4.71 7.72 -25.08
CA SER A 55 4.92 7.18 -23.74
C SER A 55 6.30 6.54 -23.70
N ALA A 56 7.12 6.94 -22.74
CA ALA A 56 8.38 6.28 -22.45
C ALA A 56 8.20 5.51 -21.14
N GLY A 57 8.32 4.18 -21.22
CA GLY A 57 8.38 3.31 -20.05
C GLY A 57 9.84 3.00 -19.72
N GLU A 58 10.24 3.21 -18.46
CA GLU A 58 11.53 2.73 -17.96
C GLU A 58 11.32 1.36 -17.30
N THR A 59 11.96 0.33 -17.83
CA THR A 59 11.98 -1.01 -17.24
C THR A 59 13.26 -1.19 -16.44
N ARG A 60 13.14 -1.48 -15.15
CA ARG A 60 14.28 -1.82 -14.27
C ARG A 60 14.37 -3.33 -14.07
N THR A 61 15.54 -3.89 -14.28
CA THR A 61 15.81 -5.32 -14.10
C THR A 61 16.94 -5.53 -13.12
N PHE A 62 16.76 -6.47 -12.19
CA PHE A 62 17.77 -6.88 -11.23
C PHE A 62 17.99 -8.39 -11.30
N SER A 63 19.17 -8.84 -10.87
CA SER A 63 19.51 -10.26 -10.75
C SER A 63 18.84 -10.94 -9.54
N LEU A 64 18.36 -10.15 -8.58
CA LEU A 64 17.66 -10.64 -7.39
C LEU A 64 16.14 -10.45 -7.51
N SER A 65 15.38 -11.38 -6.94
CA SER A 65 13.94 -11.19 -6.72
C SER A 65 13.67 -10.09 -5.68
N SER A 66 12.53 -9.41 -5.75
CA SER A 66 12.14 -8.38 -4.76
C SER A 66 12.14 -8.90 -3.31
N ALA A 67 11.76 -10.16 -3.07
CA ALA A 67 11.81 -10.75 -1.73
C ALA A 67 13.26 -10.97 -1.24
N ALA A 68 14.19 -11.29 -2.15
CA ALA A 68 15.61 -11.39 -1.83
C ALA A 68 16.21 -10.01 -1.52
N MET A 69 15.86 -8.98 -2.31
CA MET A 69 16.24 -7.59 -2.01
C MET A 69 15.72 -7.16 -0.64
N LEU A 70 14.43 -7.40 -0.35
CA LEU A 70 13.84 -7.09 0.95
C LEU A 70 14.65 -7.69 2.08
N LYS A 71 15.04 -8.96 1.97
CA LYS A 71 15.85 -9.63 3.00
C LYS A 71 17.16 -8.91 3.26
N GLU A 72 17.85 -8.43 2.22
CA GLU A 72 19.13 -7.73 2.35
C GLU A 72 18.98 -6.34 2.96
N ILE A 73 17.91 -5.62 2.62
CA ILE A 73 17.64 -4.28 3.17
C ILE A 73 16.89 -4.28 4.49
N LEU A 74 16.29 -5.40 4.90
CA LEU A 74 15.45 -5.48 6.10
C LEU A 74 16.16 -4.93 7.36
N PRO A 75 17.44 -5.26 7.65
CA PRO A 75 18.14 -4.68 8.80
C PRO A 75 18.26 -3.15 8.76
N LYS A 76 18.30 -2.55 7.55
CA LYS A 76 18.30 -1.09 7.39
C LYS A 76 16.90 -0.52 7.60
N LEU A 77 15.87 -1.21 7.10
CA LEU A 77 14.48 -0.82 7.31
C LEU A 77 14.08 -0.89 8.79
N GLU A 78 14.63 -1.85 9.55
CA GLU A 78 14.40 -1.98 11.00
C GLU A 78 14.79 -0.73 11.79
N GLY A 79 15.74 0.08 11.30
CA GLY A 79 16.15 1.33 11.93
C GLY A 79 15.20 2.51 11.69
N ILE A 80 14.18 2.36 10.84
CA ILE A 80 13.16 3.39 10.62
C ILE A 80 12.28 3.49 11.88
N PRO A 81 11.90 4.68 12.35
CA PRO A 81 11.03 4.83 13.52
C PRO A 81 9.58 4.39 13.23
N TYR A 82 8.79 4.24 14.29
CA TYR A 82 7.34 4.04 14.15
C TYR A 82 6.63 5.34 13.74
N VAL A 83 5.51 5.22 13.05
CA VAL A 83 4.60 6.33 12.78
C VAL A 83 4.11 6.91 14.12
N PRO A 84 4.01 8.24 14.27
CA PRO A 84 3.47 8.83 15.49
C PRO A 84 2.07 8.30 15.82
N SER A 85 1.78 8.03 17.09
CA SER A 85 0.48 7.48 17.53
C SER A 85 -0.72 8.38 17.24
N ARG A 86 -0.48 9.68 17.03
CA ARG A 86 -1.51 10.66 16.61
C ARG A 86 -1.64 10.77 15.08
N GLY A 87 -0.93 9.94 14.32
CA GLY A 87 -0.81 10.07 12.87
C GLY A 87 -0.03 11.30 12.44
N VAL A 88 -0.05 11.57 11.13
CA VAL A 88 0.58 12.76 10.52
C VAL A 88 -0.47 13.85 10.37
N GLN A 89 -0.21 15.03 10.93
CA GLN A 89 -1.18 16.13 10.93
C GLN A 89 -1.15 16.91 9.62
N VAL A 90 -2.31 17.47 9.22
CA VAL A 90 -2.41 18.34 8.04
C VAL A 90 -1.41 19.50 8.16
N GLY A 91 -0.68 19.76 7.07
CA GLY A 91 0.39 20.77 7.03
C GLY A 91 1.78 20.24 7.38
N GLN A 92 1.92 19.00 7.85
CA GLN A 92 3.21 18.33 8.01
C GLN A 92 3.65 17.65 6.71
N ARG A 93 4.91 17.19 6.64
CA ARG A 93 5.38 16.33 5.54
C ARG A 93 4.91 14.90 5.78
N SER A 94 4.64 14.14 4.71
CA SER A 94 4.44 12.69 4.81
C SER A 94 5.66 12.03 5.47
N VAL A 95 5.45 10.98 6.26
CA VAL A 95 6.51 10.26 6.97
C VAL A 95 6.51 8.80 6.56
N VAL A 96 7.70 8.19 6.48
CA VAL A 96 7.84 6.73 6.35
C VAL A 96 8.13 6.18 7.74
N GLY A 97 7.36 5.19 8.17
CA GLY A 97 7.49 4.62 9.51
C GLY A 97 6.85 3.25 9.66
N TRP A 98 7.25 2.52 10.70
CA TRP A 98 6.61 1.26 11.08
C TRP A 98 5.28 1.49 11.81
N VAL A 99 4.37 0.55 11.65
CA VAL A 99 3.15 0.42 12.44
C VAL A 99 2.91 -1.05 12.74
N GLU A 100 2.40 -1.34 13.94
CA GLU A 100 2.00 -2.69 14.34
C GLU A 100 0.53 -2.69 14.75
N GLY A 101 -0.26 -3.63 14.23
CA GLY A 101 -1.68 -3.68 14.54
C GLY A 101 -2.41 -4.80 13.85
N ASP A 102 -3.73 -4.84 14.04
CA ASP A 102 -4.60 -5.79 13.38
C ASP A 102 -4.94 -5.25 11.98
N MET A 103 -4.48 -5.95 10.95
CA MET A 103 -4.91 -5.73 9.58
C MET A 103 -6.23 -6.44 9.32
N SER A 104 -7.18 -5.74 8.70
CA SER A 104 -8.45 -6.31 8.25
C SER A 104 -9.00 -5.57 7.04
N VAL A 105 -10.11 -6.07 6.49
CA VAL A 105 -10.94 -5.33 5.55
C VAL A 105 -11.99 -4.57 6.36
N PHE A 106 -12.12 -3.28 6.09
CA PHE A 106 -13.11 -2.39 6.66
C PHE A 106 -13.99 -1.81 5.55
N MET A 107 -15.15 -1.29 5.94
CA MET A 107 -16.06 -0.60 5.04
C MET A 107 -16.45 0.74 5.63
N VAL A 108 -16.34 1.79 4.83
CA VAL A 108 -16.90 3.11 5.15
C VAL A 108 -18.16 3.32 4.34
N ASN A 109 -19.22 3.76 5.00
CA ASN A 109 -20.46 4.19 4.36
C ASN A 109 -20.50 5.71 4.38
N LEU A 110 -20.33 6.36 3.23
CA LEU A 110 -20.59 7.78 3.11
C LEU A 110 -22.09 8.01 3.15
N ARG A 111 -22.51 8.80 4.13
CA ARG A 111 -23.89 9.21 4.30
C ARG A 111 -24.02 10.67 3.91
N ARG A 112 -25.00 10.97 3.07
CA ARG A 112 -25.33 12.35 2.68
C ARG A 112 -26.80 12.58 2.93
N ARG A 113 -27.12 13.79 3.38
CA ARG A 113 -28.48 14.29 3.43
C ARG A 113 -28.79 14.99 2.12
N GLU A 114 -29.71 14.46 1.32
CA GLU A 114 -30.20 15.11 0.11
C GLU A 114 -31.51 15.85 0.45
N PRO A 115 -31.62 17.17 0.24
CA PRO A 115 -32.88 17.87 0.38
C PRO A 115 -33.91 17.34 -0.65
N PRO A 116 -35.19 17.12 -0.30
CA PRO A 116 -35.90 17.54 0.92
C PRO A 116 -35.94 16.47 2.03
N GLU A 117 -35.10 15.44 1.98
CA GLU A 117 -35.22 14.31 2.90
C GLU A 117 -34.71 14.61 4.31
N THR A 118 -35.45 14.11 5.30
CA THR A 118 -35.13 14.27 6.73
C THR A 118 -34.11 13.25 7.23
N HIS A 119 -33.87 12.15 6.50
CA HIS A 119 -32.99 11.06 6.89
C HIS A 119 -31.70 11.05 6.06
N GLU A 120 -30.60 10.63 6.68
CA GLU A 120 -29.34 10.39 5.98
C GLU A 120 -29.44 9.11 5.12
N LYS A 121 -29.10 9.22 3.83
CA LYS A 121 -28.97 8.06 2.94
C LYS A 121 -27.50 7.71 2.75
N VAL A 122 -27.19 6.43 2.70
CA VAL A 122 -25.86 5.95 2.26
C VAL A 122 -25.78 6.21 0.76
N VAL A 123 -24.86 7.08 0.35
CA VAL A 123 -24.66 7.49 -1.05
C VAL A 123 -23.48 6.76 -1.70
N ALA A 124 -22.54 6.26 -0.89
CA ALA A 124 -21.45 5.42 -1.36
C ALA A 124 -20.96 4.53 -0.22
N SER A 125 -20.44 3.35 -0.58
CA SER A 125 -19.76 2.44 0.33
C SER A 125 -18.43 2.04 -0.29
N GLU A 126 -17.35 2.19 0.45
CA GLU A 126 -16.01 1.83 -0.02
C GLU A 126 -15.41 0.81 0.95
N LYS A 127 -14.90 -0.29 0.39
CA LYS A 127 -14.14 -1.31 1.13
C LYS A 127 -12.66 -1.01 1.01
N TYR A 128 -11.92 -1.16 2.09
CA TYR A 128 -10.48 -0.91 2.11
C TYR A 128 -9.80 -1.83 3.11
N PHE A 129 -8.50 -2.08 2.91
CA PHE A 129 -7.68 -2.66 3.96
C PHE A 129 -7.29 -1.58 4.97
N GLY A 130 -7.33 -1.90 6.25
CA GLY A 130 -6.89 -1.00 7.31
C GLY A 130 -6.02 -1.71 8.33
N ILE A 131 -5.17 -0.96 9.04
CA ILE A 131 -4.41 -1.42 10.21
C ILE A 131 -4.88 -0.61 11.41
N HIS A 132 -5.45 -1.30 12.39
CA HIS A 132 -5.91 -0.68 13.63
C HIS A 132 -5.02 -1.13 14.79
N GLN A 133 -4.43 -0.15 15.49
CA GLN A 133 -3.68 -0.38 16.71
C GLN A 133 -4.60 -0.42 17.93
N VAL A 134 -4.18 -1.11 18.98
CA VAL A 134 -4.92 -1.22 20.24
C VAL A 134 -5.03 0.13 20.97
N ASP A 135 -4.03 1.00 20.80
CA ASP A 135 -3.97 2.34 21.40
C ASP A 135 -4.82 3.39 20.66
N GLY A 136 -5.53 2.99 19.61
CA GLY A 136 -6.54 3.79 18.94
C GLY A 136 -6.11 4.42 17.61
N LEU A 137 -4.85 4.27 17.19
CA LEU A 137 -4.44 4.67 15.84
C LEU A 137 -5.11 3.77 14.80
N LYS A 138 -5.85 4.39 13.87
CA LYS A 138 -6.52 3.70 12.76
C LYS A 138 -6.02 4.24 11.44
N LEU A 139 -5.57 3.34 10.57
CA LEU A 139 -4.97 3.69 9.29
C LEU A 139 -5.67 2.94 8.17
N ALA A 140 -6.17 3.68 7.19
CA ALA A 140 -6.64 3.13 5.93
C ALA A 140 -5.49 3.01 4.93
N LEU A 141 -5.37 1.84 4.29
CA LEU A 141 -4.32 1.51 3.35
C LEU A 141 -4.77 1.83 1.91
N LEU A 142 -4.02 2.69 1.24
CA LEU A 142 -4.07 2.85 -0.21
C LEU A 142 -3.22 1.77 -0.88
N ALA A 143 -3.70 0.53 -0.79
CA ALA A 143 -2.97 -0.65 -1.25
C ALA A 143 -3.21 -0.93 -2.74
N THR A 144 -2.12 -1.14 -3.49
CA THR A 144 -2.16 -1.72 -4.84
C THR A 144 -2.40 -3.24 -4.78
N PRO A 145 -3.50 -3.78 -5.33
CA PRO A 145 -3.85 -5.20 -5.20
C PRO A 145 -2.74 -6.17 -5.63
N GLU A 146 -2.01 -5.84 -6.70
CA GLU A 146 -0.97 -6.68 -7.31
C GLU A 146 0.27 -6.88 -6.44
N TYR A 147 0.37 -6.12 -5.34
CA TYR A 147 1.48 -6.17 -4.39
C TYR A 147 1.16 -7.04 -3.17
N PHE A 148 -0.09 -7.47 -2.99
CA PHE A 148 -0.41 -8.51 -2.02
C PHE A 148 0.16 -9.85 -2.46
N THR A 149 0.66 -10.61 -1.49
CA THR A 149 1.12 -11.98 -1.71
C THR A 149 -0.04 -12.96 -1.60
N SER A 150 0.12 -14.14 -2.19
CA SER A 150 -0.73 -15.31 -1.92
C SER A 150 -2.25 -15.08 -2.08
N GLY A 151 -2.66 -14.15 -2.93
CA GLY A 151 -4.08 -13.83 -3.16
C GLY A 151 -4.76 -13.08 -2.01
N LEU A 152 -4.02 -12.46 -1.09
CA LEU A 152 -4.58 -11.73 0.04
C LEU A 152 -5.46 -10.54 -0.40
N ASP A 153 -5.26 -10.00 -1.60
CA ASP A 153 -6.15 -9.01 -2.20
C ASP A 153 -7.61 -9.51 -2.31
N SER A 154 -7.81 -10.82 -2.48
CA SER A 154 -9.13 -11.43 -2.61
C SER A 154 -9.99 -11.29 -1.35
N PHE A 155 -9.39 -11.02 -0.18
CA PHE A 155 -10.14 -10.78 1.06
C PHE A 155 -11.11 -9.59 0.92
N ILE A 156 -10.74 -8.56 0.14
CA ILE A 156 -11.61 -7.39 -0.06
C ILE A 156 -12.90 -7.75 -0.83
N ARG A 157 -12.80 -8.71 -1.76
CA ARG A 157 -13.92 -9.20 -2.59
C ARG A 157 -14.84 -10.12 -1.79
N LEU A 158 -14.25 -10.92 -0.90
CA LEU A 158 -14.95 -11.93 -0.09
C LEU A 158 -15.57 -11.36 1.20
N TYR A 159 -15.22 -10.12 1.57
CA TYR A 159 -15.76 -9.42 2.72
C TYR A 159 -17.30 -9.26 2.62
N GLU A 160 -18.00 -9.62 3.70
CA GLU A 160 -19.48 -9.69 3.86
C GLU A 160 -20.21 -10.79 3.07
N THR A 161 -19.54 -11.49 2.16
CA THR A 161 -20.16 -12.61 1.42
C THR A 161 -19.84 -13.95 2.06
N VAL A 162 -18.56 -14.23 2.30
CA VAL A 162 -18.08 -15.52 2.84
C VAL A 162 -17.15 -15.33 4.04
N LEU A 163 -16.42 -14.22 4.09
CA LEU A 163 -15.56 -13.88 5.21
C LEU A 163 -16.34 -13.16 6.31
N GLY A 164 -16.30 -13.71 7.53
CA GLY A 164 -16.61 -12.98 8.76
C GLY A 164 -15.48 -12.02 9.16
N ALA A 165 -15.31 -11.76 10.46
CA ALA A 165 -14.20 -10.95 10.95
C ALA A 165 -12.87 -11.71 10.81
N HIS A 166 -12.00 -11.27 9.89
CA HIS A 166 -10.60 -11.70 9.83
C HIS A 166 -9.72 -10.63 10.45
N LYS A 167 -8.72 -11.02 11.22
CA LYS A 167 -7.72 -10.10 11.76
C LYS A 167 -6.35 -10.75 11.62
N LEU A 168 -5.50 -10.12 10.83
CA LEU A 168 -4.11 -10.54 10.68
C LEU A 168 -3.23 -9.59 11.50
N ARG A 169 -2.52 -10.10 12.50
CA ARG A 169 -1.57 -9.25 13.24
C ARG A 169 -0.37 -9.01 12.35
N VAL A 170 -0.05 -7.74 12.09
CA VAL A 170 1.03 -7.37 11.16
C VAL A 170 1.93 -6.29 11.74
N ARG A 171 3.15 -6.28 11.21
CA ARG A 171 4.10 -5.17 11.27
C ARG A 171 4.26 -4.64 9.85
N ALA A 172 3.91 -3.37 9.65
CA ALA A 172 3.89 -2.74 8.33
C ALA A 172 4.80 -1.52 8.29
N LEU A 173 5.65 -1.45 7.28
CA LEU A 173 6.33 -0.22 6.90
C LEU A 173 5.41 0.53 5.95
N VAL A 174 5.04 1.76 6.33
CA VAL A 174 4.06 2.55 5.59
C VAL A 174 4.59 3.96 5.35
N ARG A 175 4.09 4.60 4.31
CA ARG A 175 4.17 6.06 4.13
C ARG A 175 2.86 6.69 4.57
N ALA A 176 2.87 7.39 5.69
CA ALA A 176 1.70 8.09 6.22
C ALA A 176 1.63 9.52 5.67
N TYR A 177 0.43 9.92 5.23
CA TYR A 177 0.17 11.22 4.63
C TYR A 177 -0.52 12.19 5.60
N PRO A 178 -0.23 13.50 5.49
CA PRO A 178 -0.88 14.57 6.27
C PRO A 178 -2.29 14.85 5.73
N ALA A 179 -3.21 13.89 5.87
CA ALA A 179 -4.56 13.98 5.32
C ALA A 179 -5.63 13.98 6.42
N SER A 180 -6.72 14.72 6.18
CA SER A 180 -7.94 14.63 6.98
C SER A 180 -8.96 13.77 6.21
N THR A 181 -9.59 12.83 6.90
CA THR A 181 -10.62 11.97 6.31
C THR A 181 -11.94 12.14 7.05
N ASP A 182 -13.05 12.00 6.33
CA ASP A 182 -14.40 12.11 6.91
C ASP A 182 -14.70 10.95 7.87
N PHE A 183 -13.95 9.86 7.79
CA PHE A 183 -14.09 8.66 8.62
C PHE A 183 -13.05 8.55 9.75
N LYS A 184 -12.28 9.62 10.00
CA LYS A 184 -11.35 9.78 11.14
C LYS A 184 -10.23 8.73 11.22
N GLU A 185 -9.78 8.24 10.07
CA GLU A 185 -8.61 7.36 9.96
C GLU A 185 -7.49 8.05 9.19
N GLY A 186 -6.24 7.76 9.55
CA GLY A 186 -5.07 8.23 8.82
C GLY A 186 -4.95 7.52 7.47
N ILE A 187 -4.46 8.22 6.46
CA ILE A 187 -4.22 7.64 5.12
C ILE A 187 -2.76 7.24 4.99
N VAL A 188 -2.51 5.98 4.64
CA VAL A 188 -1.16 5.48 4.43
C VAL A 188 -1.06 4.67 3.15
N VAL A 189 0.12 4.70 2.52
CA VAL A 189 0.49 3.75 1.46
C VAL A 189 1.34 2.66 2.10
N PRO A 190 0.95 1.38 2.03
CA PRO A 190 1.79 0.29 2.51
C PRO A 190 3.01 0.13 1.59
N LEU A 191 4.17 -0.11 2.19
CA LEU A 191 5.43 -0.35 1.46
C LEU A 191 5.89 -1.79 1.65
N VAL A 192 5.82 -2.28 2.89
CA VAL A 192 6.07 -3.68 3.25
C VAL A 192 5.11 -4.06 4.37
N ILE A 193 4.44 -5.20 4.28
CA ILE A 193 3.63 -5.74 5.39
C ILE A 193 4.10 -7.17 5.66
N ILE A 194 4.39 -7.46 6.92
CA ILE A 194 4.84 -8.77 7.40
C ILE A 194 3.91 -9.22 8.53
N GLU A 195 3.35 -10.41 8.41
CA GLU A 195 2.59 -11.07 9.48
C GLU A 195 3.49 -11.26 10.71
N SER A 196 2.96 -10.95 11.89
CA SER A 196 3.68 -11.00 13.16
C SER A 196 3.26 -12.22 13.98
N ASP A 197 4.24 -12.85 14.63
CA ASP A 197 4.00 -14.07 15.43
C ASP A 197 3.26 -13.79 16.75
N GLU A 198 3.20 -12.53 17.18
CA GLU A 198 2.71 -12.18 18.52
C GLU A 198 1.19 -12.11 18.58
N ARG A 199 0.60 -13.14 19.18
CA ARG A 199 -0.54 -12.93 20.08
C ARG A 199 0.02 -12.26 21.34
N GLY A 200 -0.03 -10.93 21.39
CA GLY A 200 0.08 -10.21 22.65
C GLY A 200 -0.98 -10.68 23.65
#